data_AF-A0A416ZB92-F1
#
_entry.id   AF-A0A416ZB92-F1
#
_cell.length_a   1.000
_cell.length_b   1.000
_cell.length_c   1.000
_cell.angle_alpha   90.00
_cell.angle_beta   90.00
_cell.angle_gamma   90.00
#
_symmetry.space_group_name_H-M   'P 1'
#
loop_
_entity.id
_entity.type
_entity.pdbx_description
1 polymer ?
#
loop_
_entity_poly.entity_id
_entity_poly.type
_entity_poly.pdbx_seq_one_letter_code
_entity_poly.pdbx_strand_id
1 'polypeptide(L)'
;MKITLLASFLVMAAYFLLLYAGVGLIQEKKFFSSAPREVFAAVPERKAERFRGAHILGWCLGILAMLLFLGAAVLAAWDGVRNGFTFGAFFARYLVILYVMEAYDILFFDWVLLCHSNFFPRFYPEVKGIVGPHLFGYNKKAHLTHFLLYIPLSAALAWVCTLF
;
A
#
# COMPACT_ATOMS: atom_id res chain seq x y z
N MET A 1 18.32 -4.06 -12.32
CA MET A 1 18.08 -4.56 -10.94
C MET A 1 18.06 -3.46 -9.88
N LYS A 2 19.08 -2.60 -9.75
CA LYS A 2 19.12 -1.54 -8.73
C LYS A 2 17.90 -0.60 -8.74
N ILE A 3 17.49 -0.16 -9.94
CA ILE A 3 16.33 0.74 -10.10
C ILE A 3 15.01 0.03 -9.79
N THR A 4 14.90 -1.28 -10.09
CA THR A 4 13.73 -2.08 -9.70
C THR A 4 13.59 -2.16 -8.18
N LEU A 5 14.70 -2.40 -7.46
CA LEU A 5 14.71 -2.42 -6.00
C LEU A 5 14.36 -1.05 -5.41
N LEU A 6 14.91 0.03 -6.00
CA LEU A 6 14.55 1.39 -5.60
C LEU A 6 13.06 1.66 -5.81
N ALA A 7 12.50 1.29 -6.97
CA ALA A 7 11.08 1.46 -7.26
C ALA A 7 10.21 0.65 -6.29
N SER A 8 10.56 -0.60 -5.98
CA SER A 8 9.89 -1.40 -4.96
C SER A 8 9.92 -0.72 -3.59
N PHE A 9 11.08 -0.21 -3.17
CA PHE A 9 11.22 0.50 -1.89
C PHE A 9 10.38 1.79 -1.84
N LEU A 10 10.36 2.57 -2.93
CA LEU A 10 9.53 3.78 -3.05
C LEU A 10 8.04 3.44 -2.96
N VAL A 11 7.60 2.35 -3.60
CA VAL A 11 6.22 1.86 -3.53
C VAL A 11 5.86 1.40 -2.11
N MET A 12 6.74 0.67 -1.41
CA MET A 12 6.53 0.26 -0.02
C MET A 12 6.44 1.48 0.92
N ALA A 13 7.33 2.46 0.75
CA ALA A 13 7.31 3.70 1.50
C ALA A 13 6.01 4.49 1.24
N ALA A 14 5.59 4.60 -0.03
CA ALA A 14 4.33 5.23 -0.40
C ALA A 14 3.14 4.54 0.28
N TYR A 15 3.09 3.20 0.27
CA TYR A 15 2.04 2.43 0.95
C TYR A 15 2.00 2.70 2.45
N PHE A 16 3.15 2.72 3.11
CA PHE A 16 3.24 3.03 4.54
C PHE A 16 2.79 4.45 4.85
N LEU A 17 3.21 5.43 4.04
CA LEU A 17 2.80 6.82 4.19
C LEU A 17 1.30 6.98 3.97
N LEU A 18 0.71 6.28 3.01
CA LEU A 18 -0.72 6.29 2.75
C LEU A 18 -1.50 5.72 3.93
N LEU A 19 -1.06 4.58 4.49
CA LEU A 19 -1.68 4.00 5.68
C LEU A 19 -1.55 4.95 6.88
N TYR A 20 -0.35 5.49 7.12
CA TYR A 20 -0.11 6.40 8.23
C TYR A 20 -0.91 7.71 8.10
N ALA A 21 -1.05 8.24 6.88
CA ALA A 21 -1.91 9.37 6.59
C ALA A 21 -3.37 9.06 6.95
N GLY A 22 -3.91 7.93 6.46
CA GLY A 22 -5.29 7.52 6.71
C GLY A 22 -5.58 7.23 8.18
N VAL A 23 -4.78 6.35 8.80
CA VAL A 23 -5.00 5.83 10.17
C VAL A 23 -4.50 6.79 11.24
N GLY A 24 -3.40 7.50 10.99
CA GLY A 24 -2.70 8.28 12.00
C GLY A 24 -3.09 9.76 12.05
N LEU A 25 -3.49 10.34 10.92
CA LEU A 25 -3.71 11.78 10.76
C LEU A 25 -5.13 12.13 10.32
N ILE A 26 -5.66 11.46 9.29
CA ILE A 26 -7.00 11.73 8.77
C ILE A 26 -8.07 11.11 9.67
N GLN A 27 -7.83 9.90 10.17
CA GLN A 27 -8.66 9.21 11.17
C GLN A 27 -10.16 9.08 10.80
N GLU A 28 -10.47 9.02 9.50
CA GLU A 28 -11.83 8.76 9.00
C GLU A 28 -12.06 7.26 8.82
N LYS A 29 -13.28 6.79 9.16
CA LYS A 29 -13.66 5.39 9.03
C LYS A 29 -13.52 4.82 7.61
N LYS A 30 -13.63 5.67 6.57
CA LYS A 30 -13.46 5.28 5.17
C LYS A 30 -12.09 4.63 4.87
N PHE A 31 -11.04 5.04 5.58
CA PHE A 31 -9.69 4.47 5.43
C PHE A 31 -9.53 3.10 6.10
N PHE A 32 -10.51 2.69 6.91
CA PHE A 32 -10.59 1.35 7.50
C PHE A 32 -11.41 0.38 6.65
N SER A 33 -11.88 0.78 5.46
CA SER A 33 -12.70 -0.08 4.60
C SER A 33 -11.97 -1.37 4.18
N SER A 34 -10.65 -1.33 4.11
CA SER A 34 -9.76 -2.48 3.87
C SER A 34 -9.45 -3.30 5.12
N ALA A 35 -9.82 -2.84 6.32
CA ALA A 35 -9.58 -3.55 7.58
C ALA A 35 -10.60 -4.68 7.80
N PRO A 36 -10.30 -5.65 8.70
CA PRO A 36 -11.25 -6.70 9.07
C PRO A 36 -12.58 -6.10 9.53
N ARG A 37 -13.71 -6.77 9.22
CA ARG A 37 -15.06 -6.27 9.54
C ARG A 37 -15.23 -5.97 11.02
N GLU A 38 -14.60 -6.76 11.88
CA GLU A 38 -14.60 -6.58 13.34
C GLU A 38 -13.89 -5.28 13.76
N VAL A 39 -12.74 -4.99 13.15
CA VAL A 39 -11.99 -3.74 13.36
C VAL A 39 -12.78 -2.56 12.80
N PHE A 40 -13.33 -2.69 11.60
CA PHE A 40 -14.13 -1.64 10.96
C PHE A 40 -15.41 -1.29 11.76
N ALA A 41 -16.04 -2.29 12.38
CA ALA A 41 -17.24 -2.09 13.20
C ALA A 41 -16.91 -1.37 14.53
N ALA A 42 -15.72 -1.62 15.09
CA ALA A 42 -15.29 -1.00 16.34
C ALA A 42 -14.72 0.42 16.19
N VAL A 43 -14.29 0.80 14.98
CA VAL A 43 -13.77 2.14 14.72
C VAL A 43 -14.92 3.17 14.63
N PRO A 44 -14.83 4.29 15.38
CA PRO A 44 -15.83 5.36 15.31
C PRO A 44 -15.84 6.04 13.93
N GLU A 45 -17.00 6.55 13.50
CA GLU A 45 -17.21 7.18 12.17
C GLU A 45 -16.17 8.28 11.85
N ARG A 46 -15.88 9.12 12.84
CA ARG A 46 -14.87 10.17 12.74
C ARG A 46 -14.29 10.46 14.12
N LYS A 47 -12.96 10.47 14.24
CA LYS A 47 -12.29 11.02 15.42
C LYS A 47 -12.02 12.51 15.24
N ALA A 48 -12.02 13.23 16.36
CA ALA A 48 -11.59 14.62 16.39
C ALA A 48 -10.12 14.73 15.96
N GLU A 49 -9.76 15.86 15.34
CA GLU A 49 -8.38 16.16 14.97
C GLU A 49 -7.44 15.98 16.15
N ARG A 50 -6.41 15.15 15.98
CA ARG A 50 -5.43 14.88 17.04
C ARG A 50 -4.65 16.12 17.45
N PHE A 51 -4.43 17.03 16.50
CA PHE A 51 -3.89 18.36 16.68
C PHE A 51 -4.38 19.23 15.51
N ARG A 52 -4.41 20.56 15.72
CA ARG A 52 -4.93 21.51 14.74
C ARG A 52 -4.15 21.38 13.42
N GLY A 53 -4.83 20.99 12.35
CA GLY A 53 -4.22 20.77 11.03
C GLY A 53 -3.71 19.35 10.76
N ALA A 54 -3.99 18.38 11.64
CA ALA A 54 -3.64 16.97 11.43
C ALA A 54 -4.24 16.42 10.13
N HIS A 55 -5.49 16.77 9.81
CA HIS A 55 -6.12 16.36 8.54
C HIS A 55 -5.39 16.94 7.34
N ILE A 56 -4.99 18.22 7.37
CA ILE A 56 -4.27 18.87 6.27
C ILE A 56 -2.93 18.16 6.04
N LEU A 57 -2.17 17.91 7.11
CA LEU A 57 -0.92 17.14 7.02
C LEU A 57 -1.15 15.73 6.51
N GLY A 58 -2.23 15.06 6.94
CA GLY A 58 -2.64 13.76 6.43
C GLY A 58 -2.90 13.77 4.93
N TRP A 59 -3.66 14.74 4.43
CA TRP A 59 -3.91 14.90 2.99
C TRP A 59 -2.64 15.24 2.21
N CYS A 60 -1.79 16.14 2.71
CA CYS A 60 -0.49 16.42 2.09
C CYS A 60 0.38 15.16 2.01
N LEU A 61 0.40 14.34 3.07
CA LEU A 61 1.14 13.10 3.10
C LEU A 61 0.55 12.05 2.15
N GLY A 62 -0.78 11.98 2.05
CA GLY A 62 -1.47 11.12 1.08
C GLY A 62 -1.16 11.51 -0.37
N ILE A 63 -1.16 12.80 -0.69
CA ILE A 63 -0.77 13.30 -2.01
C ILE A 63 0.69 12.96 -2.30
N LEU A 64 1.59 13.16 -1.33
CA LEU A 64 3.00 12.79 -1.46
C LEU A 64 3.16 11.29 -1.72
N ALA A 65 2.41 10.44 -1.02
CA ALA A 65 2.41 8.99 -1.24
C ALA A 65 1.95 8.63 -2.67
N MET A 66 0.89 9.27 -3.17
CA MET A 66 0.42 9.07 -4.56
C MET A 66 1.47 9.50 -5.58
N LEU A 67 2.14 10.63 -5.36
CA LEU A 67 3.23 11.10 -6.20
C LEU A 67 4.43 10.13 -6.18
N LEU A 68 4.77 9.55 -5.03
CA LEU A 68 5.82 8.54 -4.92
C LEU A 68 5.46 7.26 -5.69
N PHE A 69 4.20 6.84 -5.63
CA PHE A 69 3.72 5.65 -6.35
C PHE A 69 3.80 5.86 -7.86
N LEU A 70 3.29 7.00 -8.36
CA LEU A 70 3.41 7.39 -9.76
C LEU A 70 4.87 7.58 -10.18
N GLY A 71 5.67 8.23 -9.33
CA GLY A 71 7.09 8.45 -9.56
C GLY A 71 7.87 7.14 -9.70
N ALA A 72 7.57 6.13 -8.88
CA ALA A 72 8.18 4.81 -8.99
C ALA A 72 7.81 4.11 -10.30
N ALA A 73 6.55 4.21 -10.74
CA ALA A 73 6.10 3.64 -12.01
C ALA A 73 6.76 4.31 -13.23
N VAL A 74 6.84 5.65 -13.22
CA VAL A 74 7.50 6.45 -14.27
C VAL A 74 9.00 6.18 -14.29
N LEU A 75 9.65 6.11 -13.14
CA LEU A 75 11.07 5.79 -13.03
C LEU A 75 11.39 4.38 -13.53
N ALA A 76 10.51 3.40 -13.27
CA ALA A 76 10.62 2.06 -13.82
C ALA A 76 10.43 2.04 -15.36
N ALA A 77 9.50 2.84 -15.88
CA ALA A 77 9.25 2.98 -17.32
C ALA A 77 10.45 3.62 -18.02
N TRP A 78 10.85 4.80 -17.55
CA TRP A 78 11.95 5.60 -18.08
C TRP A 78 13.26 4.81 -18.13
N ASP A 79 13.60 4.12 -17.03
CA ASP A 79 14.79 3.27 -16.98
C ASP A 79 14.70 2.09 -17.94
N GLY A 80 13.52 1.47 -18.09
CA GLY A 80 13.35 0.39 -19.06
C GLY A 80 13.48 0.85 -20.51
N VAL A 81 12.91 2.00 -20.86
CA VAL A 81 12.99 2.57 -22.22
C VAL A 81 14.43 2.93 -22.55
N ARG A 82 15.12 3.61 -21.63
CA ARG A 82 16.53 4.00 -21.81
C ARG A 82 17.46 2.80 -21.99
N ASN A 83 17.15 1.66 -21.36
CA ASN A 83 17.94 0.44 -21.45
C ASN A 83 17.42 -0.54 -22.53
N GLY A 84 16.45 -0.14 -23.37
CA GLY A 84 15.94 -0.97 -24.47
C GLY A 84 15.26 -2.26 -24.02
N PHE A 85 14.51 -2.23 -22.92
CA PHE A 85 13.84 -3.41 -22.39
C PHE A 85 12.78 -3.94 -23.36
N THR A 86 12.76 -5.26 -23.55
CA THR A 86 11.68 -5.92 -24.29
C THR A 86 10.40 -5.98 -23.45
N PHE A 87 9.26 -6.27 -24.10
CA PHE A 87 7.98 -6.46 -23.42
C PHE A 87 8.08 -7.39 -22.20
N GLY A 88 8.74 -8.54 -22.36
CA GLY A 88 8.91 -9.52 -21.28
C GLY A 88 9.73 -8.98 -20.10
N ALA A 89 10.75 -8.15 -20.36
CA ALA A 89 11.56 -7.52 -19.32
C ALA A 89 10.76 -6.46 -18.54
N PHE A 90 9.94 -5.65 -19.23
CA PHE A 90 9.01 -4.73 -18.57
C PHE A 90 7.94 -5.46 -17.76
N PHE A 91 7.33 -6.48 -18.35
CA PHE A 91 6.30 -7.28 -17.70
C PHE A 91 6.82 -7.91 -16.41
N ALA A 92 7.96 -8.60 -16.48
CA ALA A 92 8.59 -9.20 -15.30
C ALA A 92 8.95 -8.14 -14.25
N ARG A 93 9.42 -6.96 -14.66
CA ARG A 93 9.76 -5.87 -13.74
C ARG A 93 8.55 -5.35 -12.98
N TYR A 94 7.46 -5.02 -13.67
CA TYR A 94 6.24 -4.53 -13.03
C TYR A 94 5.60 -5.61 -12.16
N LEU A 95 5.59 -6.85 -12.62
CA LEU A 95 5.06 -7.97 -11.86
C LEU A 95 5.85 -8.16 -10.55
N VAL A 96 7.17 -8.13 -10.60
CA VAL A 96 8.02 -8.21 -9.40
C VAL A 96 7.75 -7.03 -8.45
N ILE A 97 7.65 -5.80 -8.96
CA ILE A 97 7.38 -4.63 -8.11
C ILE A 97 6.04 -4.78 -7.40
N LEU A 98 4.98 -5.15 -8.12
CA LEU A 98 3.64 -5.32 -7.55
C LEU A 98 3.56 -6.51 -6.59
N TYR A 99 4.22 -7.62 -6.89
CA TYR A 99 4.25 -8.79 -6.01
C TYR A 99 5.05 -8.53 -4.73
N VAL A 100 6.16 -7.79 -4.82
CA VAL A 100 6.92 -7.36 -3.63
C VAL A 100 6.09 -6.42 -2.77
N MET A 101 5.33 -5.52 -3.39
CA MET A 101 4.40 -4.64 -2.67
C MET A 101 3.30 -5.43 -1.96
N GLU A 102 2.68 -6.40 -2.64
CA GLU A 102 1.65 -7.26 -2.02
C GLU A 102 2.23 -8.14 -0.89
N ALA A 103 3.43 -8.67 -1.09
CA ALA A 103 4.14 -9.42 -0.05
C ALA A 103 4.46 -8.53 1.16
N TYR A 104 4.80 -7.26 0.92
CA TYR A 104 4.97 -6.27 1.98
C TYR A 104 3.65 -5.98 2.70
N ASP A 105 2.52 -5.96 2.00
CA ASP A 105 1.21 -5.79 2.62
C ASP A 105 0.89 -6.94 3.59
N ILE A 106 1.07 -8.18 3.14
CA ILE A 106 0.82 -9.37 3.97
C ILE A 106 1.80 -9.47 5.16
N LEU A 107 3.09 -9.22 4.94
CA LEU A 107 4.11 -9.39 5.98
C LEU A 107 4.18 -8.20 6.92
N PHE A 108 4.10 -6.98 6.41
CA PHE A 108 4.29 -5.78 7.22
C PHE A 108 2.95 -5.24 7.74
N PHE A 109 1.93 -5.07 6.89
CA PHE A 109 0.66 -4.53 7.37
C PHE A 109 -0.12 -5.57 8.16
N ASP A 110 -0.36 -6.75 7.59
CA ASP A 110 -1.16 -7.79 8.24
C ASP A 110 -0.44 -8.46 9.41
N TRP A 111 0.82 -8.89 9.24
CA TRP A 111 1.55 -9.57 10.31
C TRP A 111 2.16 -8.59 11.33
N VAL A 112 2.97 -7.62 10.90
CA VAL A 112 3.61 -6.68 11.84
C VAL A 112 2.60 -5.69 12.41
N LEU A 113 1.93 -4.87 11.58
CA LEU A 113 1.13 -3.76 12.10
C LEU A 113 -0.16 -4.22 12.76
N LEU A 114 -0.88 -5.17 12.15
CA LEU A 114 -2.20 -5.60 12.59
C LEU A 114 -2.15 -6.72 13.65
N CYS A 115 -1.27 -7.71 13.49
CA CYS A 115 -1.23 -8.87 14.40
C CYS A 115 -0.20 -8.76 15.54
N HIS A 116 0.97 -8.16 15.29
CA HIS A 116 2.10 -8.23 16.23
C HIS A 116 2.42 -6.92 16.93
N SER A 117 2.02 -5.78 16.36
CA SER A 117 2.31 -4.45 16.91
C SER A 117 1.10 -3.81 17.59
N ASN A 118 1.37 -2.91 18.53
CA ASN A 118 0.36 -2.02 19.11
C ASN A 118 0.09 -0.77 18.25
N PHE A 119 0.37 -0.82 16.93
CA PHE A 119 0.19 0.33 16.04
C PHE A 119 -1.27 0.78 16.00
N PHE A 120 -2.21 -0.08 15.59
CA PHE A 120 -3.63 0.29 15.56
C PHE A 120 -4.19 0.66 16.94
N PRO A 121 -3.94 -0.11 18.03
CA PRO A 121 -4.33 0.26 19.39
C PRO A 121 -3.81 1.62 19.87
N ARG A 122 -2.66 2.09 19.34
CA ARG A 122 -2.09 3.41 19.67
C ARG A 122 -2.97 4.56 19.19
N PHE A 123 -3.62 4.41 18.04
CA PHE A 123 -4.51 5.43 17.45
C PHE A 123 -5.98 5.17 17.78
N TYR A 124 -6.34 3.89 17.94
CA TYR A 124 -7.69 3.41 18.19
C TYR A 124 -7.69 2.44 19.39
N PRO A 125 -7.75 2.94 20.64
CA PRO A 125 -7.84 2.07 21.81
C PRO A 125 -9.05 1.12 21.76
N GLU A 126 -10.08 1.47 20.98
CA GLU A 126 -11.30 0.67 20.77
C GLU A 126 -11.00 -0.69 20.13
N VAL A 127 -9.93 -0.80 19.35
CA VAL A 127 -9.59 -2.05 18.64
C VAL A 127 -8.63 -2.95 19.43
N LYS A 128 -8.17 -2.52 20.63
CA LYS A 128 -7.13 -3.21 21.42
C LYS A 128 -7.49 -4.65 21.83
N GLY A 129 -8.78 -4.96 21.99
CA GLY A 129 -9.26 -6.31 22.29
C GLY A 129 -9.63 -7.14 21.05
N ILE A 130 -9.59 -6.53 19.86
CA ILE A 130 -10.02 -7.14 18.60
C ILE A 130 -8.80 -7.47 17.74
N VAL A 131 -7.79 -6.60 17.70
CA VAL A 131 -6.57 -6.88 16.94
C VAL A 131 -5.74 -7.98 17.59
N GLY A 132 -5.20 -8.89 16.79
CA GLY A 132 -4.31 -9.94 17.26
C GLY A 132 -4.02 -11.01 16.20
N PRO A 133 -3.18 -12.01 16.54
CA PRO A 133 -2.71 -13.04 15.60
C PRO A 133 -3.82 -13.88 14.93
N HIS A 134 -5.00 -13.92 15.52
CA HIS A 134 -6.16 -14.65 14.98
C HIS A 134 -6.74 -13.99 13.71
N LEU A 135 -6.45 -12.70 13.46
CA LEU A 135 -6.85 -11.99 12.24
C LEU A 135 -5.90 -12.25 11.07
N PHE A 136 -4.75 -12.90 11.31
CA PHE A 136 -3.78 -13.16 10.26
C PHE A 136 -4.36 -14.06 9.17
N GLY A 137 -4.37 -13.56 7.94
CA GLY A 137 -4.90 -14.29 6.79
C GLY A 137 -6.43 -14.27 6.66
N TYR A 138 -7.12 -13.37 7.38
CA TYR A 138 -8.54 -13.06 7.12
C TYR A 138 -8.77 -12.64 5.66
N ASN A 139 -7.80 -11.95 5.04
CA ASN A 139 -7.96 -11.35 3.73
C ASN A 139 -7.36 -12.16 2.55
N LYS A 140 -7.08 -13.47 2.75
CA LYS A 140 -6.45 -14.33 1.73
C LYS A 140 -7.12 -14.30 0.36
N LYS A 141 -8.45 -14.17 0.31
CA LYS A 141 -9.20 -14.06 -0.95
C LYS A 141 -8.94 -12.75 -1.68
N ALA A 142 -8.84 -11.62 -0.97
CA ALA A 142 -8.54 -10.34 -1.59
C ALA A 142 -7.10 -10.30 -2.09
N HIS A 143 -6.13 -10.78 -1.31
CA HIS A 143 -4.74 -10.89 -1.75
C HIS A 143 -4.60 -11.76 -2.99
N LEU A 144 -5.30 -12.90 -3.05
CA LEU A 144 -5.31 -13.74 -4.25
C LEU A 144 -5.88 -12.99 -5.47
N THR A 145 -6.97 -12.25 -5.28
CA THR A 145 -7.54 -11.40 -6.34
C THR A 145 -6.55 -10.32 -6.78
N HIS A 146 -5.83 -9.68 -5.85
CA HIS A 146 -4.80 -8.69 -6.19
C HIS A 146 -3.68 -9.31 -7.01
N PHE A 147 -3.13 -10.46 -6.59
CA PHE A 147 -2.12 -11.17 -7.36
C PHE A 147 -2.60 -11.49 -8.79
N LEU A 148 -3.84 -11.96 -8.94
CA LEU A 148 -4.44 -12.23 -10.25
C LEU A 148 -4.65 -10.96 -11.09
N LEU A 149 -5.03 -9.84 -10.47
CA LEU A 149 -5.21 -8.54 -11.15
C LEU A 149 -3.88 -7.88 -11.55
N TYR A 150 -2.79 -8.15 -10.82
CA TYR A 150 -1.48 -7.60 -11.13
C TYR A 150 -0.86 -8.18 -12.39
N ILE A 151 -1.28 -9.38 -12.81
CA ILE A 151 -0.85 -9.99 -14.08
C ILE A 151 -1.31 -9.16 -15.29
N PRO A 152 -2.61 -8.94 -15.54
CA PRO A 152 -3.06 -8.12 -16.67
C PRO A 152 -2.63 -6.66 -16.53
N LEU A 153 -2.55 -6.12 -15.31
CA LEU A 153 -2.05 -4.75 -15.09
C LEU A 153 -0.58 -4.59 -15.50
N SER A 154 0.27 -5.53 -15.11
CA SER A 154 1.69 -5.53 -15.50
C SER A 154 1.86 -5.68 -17.02
N ALA A 155 1.01 -6.51 -17.66
CA ALA A 155 1.01 -6.66 -19.10
C ALA A 155 0.60 -5.37 -19.82
N ALA A 156 -0.44 -4.69 -19.34
CA ALA A 156 -0.87 -3.41 -19.89
C ALA A 156 0.20 -2.33 -19.73
N LEU A 157 0.81 -2.20 -18.54
CA LEU A 157 1.90 -1.25 -18.30
C LEU A 157 3.13 -1.54 -19.15
N ALA A 158 3.50 -2.82 -19.28
CA ALA A 158 4.61 -3.23 -20.13
C ALA A 158 4.35 -2.91 -21.60
N TRP A 159 3.13 -3.17 -22.08
CA TRP A 159 2.73 -2.83 -23.45
C TRP A 159 2.82 -1.33 -23.71
N VAL A 160 2.29 -0.50 -22.80
CA VAL A 160 2.40 0.96 -22.90
C VAL A 160 3.87 1.40 -22.94
N CYS A 161 4.73 0.82 -22.12
CA CYS A 161 6.16 1.16 -22.12
C CYS A 161 6.87 0.76 -23.43
N THR A 162 6.40 -0.26 -24.15
CA THR A 162 6.98 -0.64 -25.45
C THR A 162 6.57 0.26 -26.61
N LEU A 163 5.65 1.20 -26.40
CA LEU A 163 5.25 2.19 -27.42
C LEU A 163 6.19 3.40 -27.47
N PHE A 164 7.12 3.53 -26.52
CA PHE A 164 8.07 4.64 -26.37
C PHE A 164 9.51 4.14 -26.51
#